data_AF-A0A1C5GRE7-F1
#
_entry.id   AF-A0A1C5GRE7-F1
#
_cell.length_a   1.000
_cell.length_b   1.000
_cell.length_c   1.000
_cell.angle_alpha   90.00
_cell.angle_beta   90.00
_cell.angle_gamma   90.00
#
_symmetry.space_group_name_H-M   'P 1'
#
loop_
_entity.id
_entity.type
_entity.pdbx_description
1 polymer ?
#
loop_
_entity_poly.entity_id
_entity_poly.type
_entity_poly.pdbx_seq_one_letter_code
_entity_poly.pdbx_strand_id
1 'polypeptide(L)'
;MDHPRELTAEAPRAWDRPAVSVPMLICLSLVGGQLPSFSAQANLYTLGTGGALIWLGLGNRVPRRPAPRRLTPGAVWWLLPVTVFGVLEGATFVLAVGDDFPTFSRLADPLLEDHLVRSTAWFAWLAAFWGLVRR
;
A
#
# COMPACT_ATOMS: atom_id res chain seq x y z
N MET A 1 35.48 -0.24 34.55
CA MET A 1 34.81 1.04 34.22
C MET A 1 34.07 0.81 32.91
N ASP A 2 32.90 0.19 32.99
CA ASP A 2 32.05 -0.04 31.82
C ASP A 2 31.46 1.31 31.40
N HIS A 3 31.82 1.78 30.20
CA HIS A 3 31.14 2.93 29.60
C HIS A 3 29.66 2.54 29.42
N PRO A 4 28.71 3.31 29.96
CA PRO A 4 27.34 3.19 29.53
C PRO A 4 27.36 3.53 28.04
N ARG A 5 27.02 2.55 27.19
CA ARG A 5 26.66 2.81 25.80
C ARG A 5 25.53 3.83 25.85
N GLU A 6 25.88 5.09 25.63
CA GLU A 6 24.93 6.13 25.34
C GLU A 6 24.02 5.56 24.26
N LEU A 7 22.75 5.40 24.62
CA LEU A 7 21.66 5.22 23.68
C LEU A 7 21.71 6.46 22.78
N THR A 8 22.48 6.38 21.70
CA THR A 8 22.37 7.30 20.58
C THR A 8 20.98 7.11 20.03
N ALA A 9 20.03 7.87 20.56
CA ALA A 9 18.70 8.01 19.98
C ALA A 9 18.92 8.46 18.54
N GLU A 10 18.72 7.54 17.60
CA GLU A 10 18.93 7.79 16.19
C GLU A 10 18.09 9.02 15.82
N ALA A 11 18.74 10.08 15.34
CA ALA A 11 18.09 11.37 15.13
C ALA A 11 16.85 11.18 14.24
N PRO A 12 15.72 11.86 14.54
CA PRO A 12 14.49 11.72 13.76
C PRO A 12 14.78 11.98 12.27
N ARG A 13 14.57 10.98 11.41
CA ARG A 13 14.88 11.10 9.99
C ARG A 13 13.91 12.11 9.38
N ALA A 14 14.35 12.90 8.40
CA ALA A 14 13.52 13.96 7.79
C ALA A 14 12.17 13.43 7.27
N TRP A 15 12.15 12.18 6.79
CA TRP A 15 10.96 11.48 6.35
C TRP A 15 9.96 11.19 7.47
N ASP A 16 10.36 11.10 8.74
CA ASP A 16 9.45 10.86 9.88
C ASP A 16 8.54 12.07 10.16
N ARG A 17 8.89 13.24 9.62
CA ARG A 17 8.10 14.46 9.80
C ARG A 17 6.86 14.43 8.90
N PRO A 18 5.64 14.58 9.45
CA PRO A 18 4.41 14.69 8.66
C PRO A 18 4.50 15.75 7.57
N ALA A 19 5.14 16.89 7.89
CA ALA A 19 5.37 18.01 6.97
C ALA A 19 6.20 17.64 5.71
N VAL A 20 6.96 16.54 5.73
CA VAL A 20 7.74 16.07 4.57
C VAL A 20 7.03 14.90 3.90
N SER A 21 6.62 13.91 4.69
CA SER A 21 5.96 12.71 4.17
C SER A 21 4.62 12.98 3.50
N VAL A 22 3.73 13.78 4.10
CA VAL A 22 2.38 14.00 3.57
C VAL A 22 2.43 14.68 2.19
N PRO A 23 3.19 15.78 1.98
CA PRO A 23 3.33 16.35 0.65
C PRO A 23 3.92 15.39 -0.37
N MET A 24 4.91 14.56 -0.01
CA MET A 24 5.41 13.55 -0.93
C MET A 24 4.32 12.55 -1.33
N LEU A 25 3.56 12.03 -0.37
CA LEU A 25 2.47 11.08 -0.64
C LEU A 25 1.41 11.71 -1.55
N ILE A 26 1.09 12.99 -1.35
CA ILE A 26 0.19 13.73 -2.23
C ILE A 26 0.76 13.77 -3.66
N CYS A 27 2.00 14.20 -3.84
CA CYS A 27 2.63 14.26 -5.16
C CYS A 27 2.65 12.90 -5.87
N LEU A 28 3.05 11.83 -5.17
CA LEU A 28 3.02 10.47 -5.71
C LEU A 28 1.59 10.04 -6.09
N SER A 29 0.59 10.38 -5.27
CA SER A 29 -0.81 10.05 -5.55
C SER A 29 -1.40 10.80 -6.75
N LEU A 30 -0.99 12.06 -6.94
CA LEU A 30 -1.41 12.86 -8.09
C LEU A 30 -0.82 12.28 -9.38
N VAL A 31 0.46 11.91 -9.37
CA VAL A 31 1.13 11.26 -10.50
C VAL A 31 0.47 9.91 -10.82
N GLY A 32 0.28 9.05 -9.82
CA GLY A 32 -0.38 7.76 -9.98
C GLY A 32 -1.82 7.89 -10.49
N GLY A 33 -2.55 8.92 -10.03
CA GLY A 33 -3.92 9.18 -10.46
C GLY A 33 -4.07 9.70 -11.88
N GLN A 34 -3.00 10.20 -12.53
CA GLN A 34 -3.04 10.53 -13.96
C GLN A 34 -2.90 9.31 -14.87
N LEU A 35 -2.47 8.16 -14.33
CA LEU A 35 -2.29 6.94 -15.12
C LEU A 35 -3.64 6.26 -15.33
N PRO A 36 -3.97 5.81 -16.55
CA PRO A 36 -5.22 5.08 -16.80
C PRO A 36 -5.27 3.79 -15.98
N SER A 37 -6.46 3.49 -15.45
CA SER A 37 -6.76 2.27 -14.68
C SER A 37 -6.30 1.03 -15.44
N PHE A 38 -5.66 0.11 -14.72
CA PHE A 38 -5.19 -1.19 -15.24
C PHE A 38 -4.25 -1.12 -16.46
N SER A 39 -3.73 0.07 -16.80
CA SER A 39 -2.75 0.23 -17.88
C SER A 39 -1.38 -0.34 -17.49
N ALA A 40 -0.56 -0.65 -18.51
CA ALA A 40 0.84 -1.06 -18.28
C ALA A 40 1.62 -0.02 -17.45
N GLN A 41 1.39 1.27 -17.69
CA GLN A 41 2.05 2.35 -16.95
C GLN A 41 1.62 2.36 -15.48
N ALA A 42 0.32 2.24 -15.19
CA ALA A 42 -0.20 2.17 -13.84
C ALA A 42 0.36 0.94 -13.08
N ASN A 43 0.46 -0.20 -13.75
CA ASN A 43 1.04 -1.42 -13.18
C ASN A 43 2.53 -1.24 -12.86
N LEU A 44 3.31 -0.68 -13.78
CA LEU A 44 4.74 -0.40 -13.55
C LEU A 44 4.94 0.60 -12.41
N TYR A 45 4.10 1.64 -12.35
CA TYR A 45 4.15 2.64 -11.28
C TYR A 45 3.81 2.00 -9.92
N THR A 46 2.81 1.11 -9.87
CA THR A 46 2.42 0.35 -8.66
C THR A 46 3.50 -0.60 -8.21
N LEU A 47 4.07 -1.38 -9.12
CA LEU A 47 5.15 -2.32 -8.80
C LEU A 47 6.42 -1.58 -8.38
N GLY A 48 6.77 -0.48 -9.04
CA GLY A 48 7.94 0.34 -8.71
C GLY A 48 7.82 1.01 -7.35
N THR A 49 6.70 1.70 -7.10
CA THR A 49 6.43 2.36 -5.81
C THR A 49 6.29 1.34 -4.68
N GLY A 50 5.51 0.27 -4.89
CA GLY A 50 5.34 -0.82 -3.92
C GLY A 50 6.65 -1.53 -3.60
N GLY A 51 7.47 -1.84 -4.61
CA GLY A 51 8.79 -2.42 -4.43
C GLY A 51 9.74 -1.50 -3.65
N ALA A 52 9.74 -0.20 -3.95
CA ALA A 52 10.52 0.78 -3.21
C ALA A 52 10.07 0.88 -1.74
N LEU A 53 8.76 0.87 -1.49
CA LEU A 53 8.20 0.86 -0.13
C LEU A 53 8.58 -0.41 0.63
N ILE A 54 8.44 -1.59 0.01
CA ILE A 54 8.86 -2.88 0.60
C ILE A 54 10.35 -2.85 0.94
N TRP A 55 11.20 -2.34 0.04
CA TRP A 55 12.63 -2.21 0.30
C TRP A 55 12.89 -1.26 1.48
N LEU A 56 12.27 -0.09 1.51
CA LEU A 56 12.40 0.86 2.63
C LEU A 56 12.01 0.23 3.96
N GLY A 57 10.94 -0.57 3.97
CA GLY A 57 10.57 -1.38 5.11
C GLY A 57 11.68 -2.38 5.47
N LEU A 58 11.98 -3.32 4.57
CA LEU A 58 12.89 -4.45 4.82
C LEU A 58 14.32 -4.01 5.18
N GLY A 59 14.79 -2.90 4.64
CA GLY A 59 16.12 -2.37 4.89
C GLY A 59 16.32 -1.77 6.28
N ASN A 60 15.34 -1.89 7.20
CA ASN A 60 15.31 -1.22 8.50
C ASN A 60 15.60 0.28 8.41
N ARG A 61 15.29 0.88 7.24
CA ARG A 61 15.40 2.32 7.02
C ARG A 61 14.26 3.10 7.66
N VAL A 62 13.35 2.41 8.35
CA VAL A 62 12.33 3.01 9.19
C VAL A 62 12.27 2.26 10.52
N PRO A 63 12.20 2.96 11.68
CA PRO A 63 12.02 2.32 12.98
C PRO A 63 10.75 1.46 12.97
N ARG A 64 10.88 0.18 13.30
CA ARG A 64 9.75 -0.78 13.32
C ARG A 64 9.41 -1.14 14.76
N ARG A 65 8.12 -1.15 15.12
CA ARG A 65 7.69 -1.89 16.30
C ARG A 65 7.77 -3.41 16.06
N PRO A 66 8.01 -4.21 17.11
CA PRO A 66 7.97 -5.66 17.00
C PRO A 66 6.60 -6.12 16.53
N ALA A 67 6.57 -6.96 15.50
CA ALA A 67 5.33 -7.52 14.99
C ALA A 67 4.61 -8.34 16.09
N PRO A 68 3.27 -8.30 16.16
CA PRO A 68 2.53 -9.09 17.13
C PRO A 68 2.82 -10.58 16.91
N ARG A 69 3.11 -11.30 18.00
CA ARG A 69 3.54 -12.71 17.97
C ARG A 69 2.44 -13.67 17.49
N ARG A 70 1.19 -13.22 17.49
CA ARG A 70 0.00 -13.94 16.99
C ARG A 70 -0.92 -12.93 16.31
N LEU A 71 -1.59 -13.39 15.25
CA LEU A 71 -2.68 -12.64 14.65
C LEU A 71 -3.82 -12.52 15.67
N THR A 72 -4.35 -11.32 15.85
CA THR A 72 -5.52 -11.12 16.70
C THR A 72 -6.74 -11.74 16.01
N PRO A 73 -7.79 -12.13 16.77
CA PRO A 73 -9.04 -12.60 16.16
C PRO A 73 -9.64 -11.63 15.14
N GLY A 74 -9.40 -10.32 15.33
CA GLY A 74 -9.79 -9.27 14.39
C GLY A 74 -9.14 -9.37 13.00
N ALA A 75 -8.03 -10.10 12.86
CA ALA A 75 -7.40 -10.33 11.56
C ALA A 75 -8.31 -11.13 10.60
N VAL A 76 -9.18 -12.01 11.13
CA VAL A 76 -10.12 -12.79 10.31
C VAL A 76 -11.08 -11.87 9.55
N TRP A 77 -11.53 -10.77 10.16
CA TRP A 77 -12.41 -9.79 9.51
C TRP A 77 -11.77 -9.09 8.30
N TRP A 78 -10.45 -9.15 8.17
CA TRP A 78 -9.71 -8.63 7.02
C TRP A 78 -9.28 -9.74 6.07
N LEU A 79 -8.73 -10.83 6.60
CA LEU A 79 -8.23 -11.94 5.79
C LEU A 79 -9.35 -12.64 5.03
N LEU A 80 -10.50 -12.88 5.67
CA LEU A 80 -11.61 -13.57 5.03
C LEU A 80 -12.12 -12.84 3.79
N PRO A 81 -12.51 -11.55 3.84
CA PRO A 81 -12.96 -10.84 2.64
C PRO A 81 -11.85 -10.77 1.59
N VAL A 82 -10.61 -10.46 1.97
CA VAL A 82 -9.48 -10.39 1.02
C VAL A 82 -9.27 -11.72 0.30
N THR A 83 -9.32 -12.85 1.02
CA THR A 83 -9.18 -14.19 0.44
C THR A 83 -10.37 -14.52 -0.46
N VAL A 84 -11.60 -14.27 -0.02
CA VAL A 84 -12.80 -14.54 -0.83
C VAL A 84 -12.77 -13.74 -2.14
N PHE A 85 -12.52 -12.42 -2.05
CA PHE A 85 -12.43 -11.57 -3.24
C PHE A 85 -11.27 -12.00 -4.14
N GLY A 86 -10.09 -12.30 -3.59
CA GLY A 86 -8.95 -12.76 -4.38
C GLY A 86 -9.20 -14.09 -5.10
N VAL A 87 -9.85 -15.06 -4.44
CA VAL A 87 -10.20 -16.35 -5.05
C VAL A 87 -11.24 -16.17 -6.15
N LEU A 88 -12.29 -15.37 -5.91
CA LEU A 88 -13.33 -15.11 -6.92
C LEU A 88 -12.76 -14.37 -8.13
N GLU A 89 -11.94 -13.34 -7.90
CA GLU A 89 -11.25 -12.60 -8.96
C GLU A 89 -10.34 -13.51 -9.79
N GLY A 90 -9.52 -14.33 -9.12
CA GLY A 90 -8.61 -15.26 -9.80
C GLY A 90 -9.36 -16.35 -10.57
N ALA A 91 -10.42 -16.91 -10.00
CA ALA A 91 -11.21 -17.95 -10.65
C ALA A 91 -11.96 -17.41 -11.88
N THR A 92 -12.60 -16.24 -11.77
CA THR A 92 -13.31 -15.60 -12.89
C THR A 92 -12.35 -15.20 -14.01
N PHE A 93 -11.16 -14.71 -13.66
CA PHE A 93 -10.10 -14.40 -14.63
C PHE A 93 -9.60 -15.66 -15.37
N VAL A 94 -9.26 -16.73 -14.63
CA VAL A 94 -8.71 -17.97 -15.21
C VAL A 94 -9.74 -18.72 -16.06
N LEU A 95 -10.99 -18.75 -15.61
CA LEU A 95 -12.07 -19.44 -16.31
C LEU A 95 -12.63 -18.63 -17.49
N ALA A 96 -12.13 -17.41 -17.72
CA ALA A 96 -12.54 -16.52 -18.80
C ALA A 96 -14.06 -16.41 -18.92
N VAL A 97 -14.75 -16.31 -17.77
CA VAL A 97 -16.22 -16.41 -17.67
C VAL A 97 -16.95 -15.30 -18.43
N GLY A 98 -16.23 -14.31 -18.95
CA GLY A 98 -16.78 -13.25 -19.78
C GLY A 98 -17.57 -12.23 -18.97
N ASP A 99 -18.50 -11.54 -19.62
CA ASP A 99 -19.27 -10.45 -19.01
C ASP A 99 -20.44 -10.94 -18.14
N ASP A 100 -20.75 -12.24 -18.18
CA ASP A 100 -21.81 -12.84 -17.35
C ASP A 100 -21.42 -12.85 -15.85
N PHE A 101 -20.12 -12.85 -15.55
CA PHE A 101 -19.57 -12.76 -14.20
C PHE A 101 -18.38 -11.80 -14.18
N PRO A 102 -18.63 -10.47 -14.17
CA PRO A 102 -17.57 -9.48 -14.23
C PRO A 102 -16.69 -9.59 -12.98
N THR A 103 -15.38 -9.51 -13.18
CA THR A 103 -14.43 -9.48 -12.07
C THR A 103 -14.61 -8.18 -11.28
N PHE A 104 -14.22 -8.18 -10.00
CA PHE A 104 -14.23 -6.99 -9.15
C PHE A 104 -13.41 -5.85 -9.77
N SER A 105 -12.30 -6.15 -10.44
CA SER A 105 -11.51 -5.14 -11.17
C SER A 105 -12.34 -4.46 -12.27
N ARG A 106 -13.15 -5.23 -13.01
CA ARG A 106 -14.08 -4.66 -14.02
C ARG A 106 -15.19 -3.84 -13.38
N LEU A 107 -15.71 -4.26 -12.23
CA LEU A 107 -16.72 -3.48 -11.49
C LEU A 107 -16.15 -2.18 -10.92
N ALA A 108 -14.87 -2.17 -10.56
CA ALA A 108 -14.18 -0.98 -10.06
C ALA A 108 -13.78 -0.01 -11.17
N ASP A 109 -13.65 -0.47 -12.41
CA ASP A 109 -13.11 0.32 -13.52
C ASP A 109 -13.88 1.64 -13.76
N PRO A 110 -15.23 1.67 -13.80
CA PRO A 110 -15.98 2.92 -13.97
C PRO A 110 -15.74 3.93 -12.84
N LEU A 111 -15.51 3.46 -11.61
CA LEU A 111 -15.20 4.33 -10.49
C LEU A 111 -13.78 4.92 -10.62
N LEU A 112 -12.86 4.15 -11.19
CA LEU A 112 -11.47 4.53 -11.41
C LEU A 112 -11.27 5.33 -12.70
N GLU A 113 -12.30 5.57 -13.51
CA GLU A 113 -12.22 6.51 -14.63
C GLU A 113 -11.94 7.94 -14.12
N ASP A 114 -12.52 8.30 -12.98
CA ASP A 114 -12.35 9.62 -12.36
C ASP A 114 -10.93 9.79 -11.76
N HIS A 115 -10.25 10.84 -12.20
CA HIS A 115 -8.87 11.15 -11.80
C HIS A 115 -8.75 11.43 -10.30
N LEU A 116 -9.75 12.10 -9.69
CA LEU A 116 -9.80 12.36 -8.26
C LEU A 116 -9.97 11.07 -7.48
N VAL A 117 -10.84 10.17 -7.94
CA VAL A 117 -11.03 8.86 -7.29
C VAL A 117 -9.73 8.06 -7.33
N ARG A 118 -9.04 8.00 -8.48
CA ARG A 118 -7.73 7.33 -8.57
C ARG A 118 -6.68 7.97 -7.66
N SER A 119 -6.53 9.29 -7.68
CA SER A 119 -5.58 9.99 -6.80
C SER A 119 -5.89 9.74 -5.33
N THR A 120 -7.15 9.70 -4.95
CA THR A 120 -7.57 9.41 -3.57
C THR A 120 -7.26 7.97 -3.19
N ALA A 121 -7.53 7.01 -4.07
CA ALA A 121 -7.19 5.60 -3.86
C ALA A 121 -5.67 5.40 -3.71
N TRP A 122 -4.89 6.06 -4.57
CA TRP A 122 -3.43 6.08 -4.48
C TRP A 122 -2.94 6.65 -3.15
N PHE A 123 -3.49 7.79 -2.74
CA PHE A 123 -3.13 8.41 -1.47
C PHE A 123 -3.46 7.50 -0.29
N ALA A 124 -4.65 6.89 -0.29
CA ALA A 124 -5.08 5.95 0.75
C ALA A 124 -4.14 4.73 0.83
N TRP A 125 -3.76 4.15 -0.31
CA TRP A 125 -2.85 3.01 -0.37
C TRP A 125 -1.46 3.35 0.18
N LEU A 126 -0.88 4.48 -0.26
CA LEU A 126 0.42 4.95 0.23
C LEU A 126 0.39 5.32 1.71
N ALA A 127 -0.68 6.00 2.17
CA ALA A 127 -0.87 6.39 3.56
C ALA A 127 -1.07 5.17 4.47
N ALA A 128 -1.76 4.13 4.01
CA ALA A 128 -1.92 2.89 4.75
C ALA A 128 -0.57 2.20 4.99
N PHE A 129 0.26 2.08 3.94
CA PHE A 129 1.63 1.57 4.10
C PHE A 129 2.43 2.42 5.09
N TRP A 130 2.39 3.74 4.91
CA TRP A 130 3.14 4.67 5.75
C TRP A 130 2.71 4.61 7.23
N GLY A 131 1.42 4.48 7.48
CA GLY A 131 0.85 4.25 8.80
C GLY A 131 1.23 2.90 9.39
N LEU A 132 1.38 1.85 8.58
CA LEU A 132 1.84 0.53 9.04
C LEU A 132 3.32 0.54 9.42
N VAL A 133 4.17 1.22 8.65
CA VAL A 133 5.62 1.21 8.92
C VAL A 133 6.01 2.10 10.10
N ARG A 134 5.25 3.17 10.38
CA ARG A 134 5.50 4.07 11.53
C ARG A 134 4.87 3.62 12.85
N ARG A 135 3.97 2.63 12.82
CA ARG A 135 3.29 2.12 14.03
C ARG A 135 4.17 1.17 14.82
#